data_AF-A0A2V9IM35-F1
#
_entry.id   AF-A0A2V9IM35-F1
#
_cell.length_a   1.000
_cell.length_b   1.000
_cell.length_c   1.000
_cell.angle_alpha   90.00
_cell.angle_beta   90.00
_cell.angle_gamma   90.00
#
_symmetry.space_group_name_H-M   'P 1'
#
loop_
_entity.id
_entity.type
_entity.pdbx_description
1 polymer ?
#
loop_
_entity_poly.entity_id
_entity_poly.type
_entity_poly.pdbx_seq_one_letter_code
_entity_poly.pdbx_strand_id
1 'polypeptide(L)' 'MAAPMEKTYEPRPVEQRWYDVWEAGGYFIADNKSTRPRFSIVIPPPNVTGSLHMGHALQHTLHDILVRWKRMSGYNT' A
#
# COMPACT_ATOMS: atom_id res chain seq x y z
N MET A 1 -8.99 -30.26 2.69
CA MET A 1 -9.65 -29.55 3.80
C MET A 1 -8.77 -28.36 4.16
N ALA A 2 -9.34 -27.18 4.43
CA ALA A 2 -8.57 -26.01 4.84
C ALA A 2 -7.95 -26.26 6.22
N ALA A 3 -6.69 -25.82 6.42
CA ALA A 3 -6.05 -25.87 7.73
C ALA A 3 -6.86 -25.03 8.74
N PRO A 4 -6.96 -25.48 10.01
CA PRO A 4 -7.63 -24.70 11.04
C PRO A 4 -6.93 -23.33 11.21
N MET A 5 -7.73 -22.27 11.33
CA MET A 5 -7.20 -20.92 11.59
C MET A 5 -6.70 -20.83 13.03
N GLU A 6 -5.57 -20.16 13.21
CA GLU A 6 -5.04 -19.82 14.53
C GLU A 6 -6.05 -19.00 15.32
N LYS A 7 -6.12 -19.26 16.63
CA LYS A 7 -7.05 -18.54 17.52
C LYS A 7 -6.58 -17.11 17.82
N THR A 8 -5.28 -16.86 17.64
CA THR A 8 -4.64 -15.56 17.89
C THR A 8 -4.07 -15.03 16.59
N TYR A 9 -4.28 -13.74 16.32
CA TYR A 9 -3.72 -13.06 15.16
C TYR A 9 -2.25 -12.68 15.41
N GLU A 10 -1.36 -13.20 14.58
CA GLU A 10 0.05 -12.80 14.54
C GLU A 10 0.31 -11.92 13.30
N PRO A 11 0.51 -10.61 13.46
CA PRO A 11 0.63 -9.69 12.31
C PRO A 11 1.89 -9.92 11.48
N ARG A 12 3.04 -10.14 12.12
CA ARG A 12 4.35 -10.23 11.45
C ARG A 12 4.39 -11.19 10.25
N PRO A 13 3.98 -12.48 10.37
CA PRO A 13 4.00 -13.38 9.23
C PRO A 13 2.95 -13.03 8.16
N VAL A 14 1.84 -12.40 8.55
CA VAL A 14 0.78 -11.99 7.63
C VAL A 14 1.23 -10.78 6.81
N GLU A 15 1.81 -9.77 7.46
CA GLU A 15 2.36 -8.57 6.82
C GLU A 15 3.46 -8.93 5.82
N GLN A 16 4.42 -9.75 6.21
CA GLN A 16 5.50 -10.19 5.31
C GLN A 16 4.95 -10.91 4.08
N ARG A 17 4.08 -11.91 4.29
CA ARG A 17 3.48 -12.68 3.19
C ARG A 17 2.77 -11.80 2.18
N TRP A 18 1.94 -10.86 2.65
CA TRP A 18 1.16 -10.01 1.75
C TRP A 18 2.02 -8.98 1.04
N TYR A 19 3.04 -8.44 1.71
CA TYR A 19 3.97 -7.53 1.07
C TYR A 19 4.68 -8.20 -0.12
N ASP A 20 5.20 -9.42 0.08
CA ASP A 20 5.86 -10.20 -0.98
C ASP A 20 4.91 -10.46 -2.16
N VAL A 21 3.65 -10.80 -1.88
CA VAL A 21 2.61 -11.01 -2.92
C VAL A 21 2.35 -9.72 -3.70
N TRP A 22 2.25 -8.57 -3.02
CA TRP A 22 1.97 -7.29 -3.68
C TRP A 22 3.15 -6.81 -4.52
N GLU A 23 4.37 -6.98 -4.04
CA GLU A 23 5.58 -6.62 -4.78
C GLU A 23 5.73 -7.51 -6.02
N ALA A 24 5.65 -8.83 -5.86
CA ALA A 24 5.76 -9.78 -6.96
C ALA A 24 4.65 -9.62 -8.01
N GLY A 25 3.44 -9.25 -7.58
CA GLY A 25 2.32 -8.98 -8.49
C GLY A 25 2.33 -7.60 -9.14
N GLY A 26 3.34 -6.75 -8.86
CA GLY A 26 3.41 -5.40 -9.41
C GLY A 26 2.28 -4.48 -8.93
N TYR A 27 1.68 -4.78 -7.78
CA TYR A 27 0.56 -4.02 -7.23
C TYR A 27 0.94 -2.61 -6.79
N PHE A 28 2.20 -2.19 -6.88
CA PHE A 28 2.62 -0.81 -6.60
C PHE A 28 2.91 -0.01 -7.87
N ILE A 29 2.66 -0.59 -9.06
CA ILE A 29 3.02 -0.01 -10.35
C ILE A 29 1.78 0.50 -11.08
N ALA A 30 1.83 1.76 -11.52
CA ALA A 30 0.87 2.32 -12.47
C ALA A 30 1.22 1.90 -13.90
N ASP A 31 0.23 1.48 -14.70
CA ASP A 31 0.44 1.11 -16.10
C ASP A 31 0.42 2.36 -17.00
N ASN A 32 1.55 2.68 -17.63
CA ASN A 32 1.67 3.86 -18.48
C ASN A 32 0.80 3.82 -19.75
N LYS A 33 0.40 2.62 -20.20
CA LYS A 33 -0.46 2.41 -21.38
C LYS A 33 -1.94 2.35 -21.04
N SER A 34 -2.29 2.37 -19.75
CA SER A 34 -3.69 2.26 -19.31
C SER A 34 -4.52 3.46 -19.79
N THR A 35 -5.71 3.17 -20.30
CA THR A 35 -6.73 4.17 -20.68
C THR A 35 -7.62 4.60 -19.50
N ARG A 36 -7.41 4.00 -18.32
CA ARG A 36 -8.15 4.34 -17.09
C ARG A 36 -7.82 5.77 -16.63
N PRO A 37 -8.73 6.43 -15.90
CA PRO A 37 -8.46 7.74 -15.33
C PRO A 37 -7.24 7.68 -14.39
N ARG A 38 -6.35 8.67 -14.49
CA ARG A 38 -5.13 8.74 -13.68
C ARG A 38 -5.43 9.34 -12.31
N PHE A 39 -4.82 8.81 -11.27
CA PHE A 39 -4.82 9.41 -9.96
C PHE A 39 -3.43 9.27 -9.34
N SER A 40 -2.92 10.36 -8.76
CA SER A 40 -1.60 10.43 -8.16
C SER A 40 -1.64 11.34 -6.94
N ILE A 41 -0.88 11.00 -5.92
CA ILE A 41 -0.66 11.82 -4.73
C ILE A 41 0.81 12.19 -4.71
N VAL A 42 1.10 13.49 -4.75
CA VAL A 42 2.47 13.99 -4.62
C VAL A 42 2.83 14.01 -3.15
N ILE A 43 3.87 13.26 -2.78
CA ILE A 43 4.54 13.40 -1.49
C ILE A 43 5.72 14.35 -1.73
N PRO A 44 5.79 15.51 -1.05
CA PRO A 44 6.92 16.40 -1.20
C PRO A 44 8.22 15.64 -0.86
N PRO A 45 9.35 15.95 -1.52
CA PRO A 45 10.62 15.30 -1.24
C PRO A 45 10.88 15.31 0.27
N PRO A 46 11.22 14.17 0.87
CA PRO A 46 11.37 14.10 2.31
C PRO A 46 12.55 14.97 2.72
N ASN A 47 12.32 15.94 3.60
CA ASN A 47 13.39 16.60 4.34
C ASN A 47 13.85 15.63 5.44
N VAL A 48 14.69 14.65 5.08
CA VAL A 48 15.15 13.62 6.01
C VAL A 48 16.18 14.23 6.95
N THR A 49 15.73 14.75 8.10
CA THR A 49 16.59 15.27 9.17
C THR A 49 16.63 14.36 10.39
N GLY A 50 15.97 13.19 10.37
CA GLY A 50 15.91 12.26 11.49
C GLY A 50 15.03 11.02 11.25
N SER A 51 14.53 10.41 12.33
CA SER A 51 13.70 9.19 12.29
C SER A 51 12.21 9.47 12.04
N LEU A 52 11.49 8.47 11.51
CA LEU A 52 10.04 8.54 11.34
C LEU A 52 9.31 8.54 12.69
N HIS A 53 8.49 9.56 12.93
CA HIS A 53 7.53 9.62 14.04
C HIS A 53 6.07 9.33 13.62
N MET A 54 5.17 9.20 14.59
CA MET A 54 3.73 8.91 14.38
C MET A 54 3.01 9.84 13.41
N GLY A 55 3.42 11.11 13.30
CA GLY A 55 2.90 12.02 12.26
C GLY A 55 3.13 11.52 10.83
N HIS A 56 4.30 10.92 10.54
CA HIS A 56 4.56 10.30 9.24
C HIS A 56 3.67 9.08 9.04
N ALA A 57 3.53 8.24 10.07
CA ALA A 57 2.69 7.06 10.01
C ALA A 57 1.24 7.44 9.66
N LEU A 58 0.69 8.47 10.31
CA LEU A 58 -0.65 8.97 10.01
C LEU A 58 -0.76 9.48 8.57
N GLN A 59 0.15 10.37 8.15
CA GLN A 59 0.09 10.97 6.81
C GLN A 59 0.21 9.91 5.71
N HIS A 60 1.19 9.00 5.80
CA HIS A 60 1.40 7.95 4.81
C HIS A 60 0.26 6.94 4.80
N THR A 61 -0.32 6.61 5.96
CA THR A 61 -1.49 5.71 6.02
C THR A 61 -2.69 6.32 5.28
N LEU A 62 -2.96 7.62 5.47
CA LEU A 62 -4.04 8.30 4.76
C LEU A 62 -3.81 8.32 3.24
N HIS A 63 -2.58 8.61 2.80
CA HIS A 63 -2.24 8.57 1.38
C HIS A 63 -2.41 7.16 0.79
N ASP A 64 -1.94 6.12 1.49
CA ASP A 64 -2.03 4.73 1.05
C ASP A 64 -3.49 4.27 0.94
N ILE A 65 -4.34 4.62 1.91
CA ILE A 65 -5.79 4.36 1.87
C ILE A 65 -6.41 4.97 0.61
N LEU A 66 -6.13 6.24 0.33
CA LEU A 66 -6.71 6.94 -0.83
C LEU A 66 -6.25 6.32 -2.15
N VAL A 67 -4.97 6.00 -2.30
CA VAL A 67 -4.42 5.37 -3.50
C VAL A 67 -5.05 3.99 -3.73
N ARG A 68 -5.13 3.15 -2.70
CA ARG A 68 -5.75 1.82 -2.79
C ARG A 68 -7.23 1.91 -3.13
N TRP A 69 -7.96 2.82 -2.49
CA TRP A 69 -9.36 3.07 -2.79
C TRP A 69 -9.56 3.50 -4.25
N LYS A 70 -8.73 4.40 -4.77
CA LYS A 70 -8.78 4.84 -6.16
C LYS A 70 -8.47 3.71 -7.14
N ARG A 71 -7.45 2.89 -6.86
CA ARG A 71 -7.17 1.69 -7.68
C ARG A 71 -8.36 0.75 -7.73
N MET A 72 -8.97 0.44 -6.59
CA MET A 72 -10.17 -0.40 -6.51
C MET A 72 -11.39 0.24 -7.18
N SER A 73 -11.43 1.57 -7.26
CA SER A 73 -12.45 2.34 -7.98
C SER A 73 -12.17 2.47 -9.49
N GLY A 74 -11.19 1.74 -10.03
CA GLY A 74 -10.90 1.68 -11.47
C GLY A 74 -9.93 2.75 -11.99
N TYR A 75 -9.25 3.49 -11.11
CA TYR A 75 -8.20 4.43 -11.52
C TYR A 75 -6.87 3.71 -11.76
N ASN A 76 -6.06 4.29 -12.64
CA ASN A 76 -4.65 3.97 -12.77
C ASN A 76 -3.86 4.81 -11.77
N THR A 77 -3.26 4.13 -10.80
CA THR A 77 -2.53 4.72 -9.67
C THR A 77 -1.19 4.04 -9.51
#